data_AF-A0A8T4WNS6-F1
#
_entry.id   AF-A0A8T4WNS6-F1
#
_cell.length_a   1.000
_cell.length_b   1.000
_cell.length_c   1.000
_cell.angle_alpha   90.00
_cell.angle_beta   90.00
_cell.angle_gamma   90.00
#
_symmetry.space_group_name_H-M   'P 1'
#
loop_
_entity.id
_entity.type
_entity.pdbx_description
1 polymer ?
#
loop_
_entity_poly.entity_id
_entity_poly.type
_entity_poly.pdbx_seq_one_letter_code
_entity_poly.pdbx_strand_id
1 'polypeptide(L)'
;MESKLTPNARAFLDTVEYFQTSDEIATVEDEHQRLYEIVENFRGNLHEAVIQRLKEILRPAGVEIVTENDLWSIVIELVKVNASILRKPELQTLSLAVEKPGVSMKRMSEEIANLSYNQVRRAMSRLERNGIYTVRGLLNASSLGLRRYLVVLDSPNLIPSGPYFHKFLFSTTVQKVYVLATFPEEKEADFLNMVRSLRTDARSVTAYSLSRGSLHFSPAYYSDEKRSWEIEPLHFGMLLRQGGEELVFGRSTRNPDETEITLANSEPKILRILQHSYNMPVSQISSKTGLSETTVVETRLRLFKDRIVLPRPRLRIPTLQEMLLFHMSDAAGDLLATSRYLPLTYTSKIENLETSEPRILLLAYCKGGLTREMKDLALRATSLVDNVVVHRVQCGISDCIPVETMYDAKKGEWIWNSALFDAVGYNTLKRSASRDDIPLDLSW
;
A
#
# COMPACT_ATOMS: atom_id res chain seq x y z
N MET A 1 -40.18 7.15 0.09
CA MET A 1 -38.78 6.97 -0.37
C MET A 1 -38.68 7.45 -1.81
N GLU A 2 -39.44 6.86 -2.74
CA GLU A 2 -39.47 7.29 -4.15
C GLU A 2 -39.81 8.77 -4.36
N SER A 3 -40.68 9.34 -3.51
CA SER A 3 -41.04 10.77 -3.54
C SER A 3 -39.90 11.71 -3.15
N LYS A 4 -38.81 11.19 -2.59
CA LYS A 4 -37.62 11.97 -2.17
C LYS A 4 -36.48 11.91 -3.18
N LEU A 5 -36.55 11.02 -4.17
CA LEU A 5 -35.55 10.90 -5.22
C LEU A 5 -35.80 11.97 -6.29
N THR A 6 -34.75 12.64 -6.75
CA THR A 6 -34.84 13.45 -7.96
C THR A 6 -35.09 12.55 -9.18
N PRO A 7 -35.60 13.08 -10.32
CA PRO A 7 -35.78 12.30 -11.54
C PRO A 7 -34.51 11.56 -11.98
N ASN A 8 -33.35 12.23 -11.92
CA ASN A 8 -32.06 11.62 -12.26
C ASN A 8 -31.67 10.51 -11.29
N ALA A 9 -31.89 10.70 -9.98
CA ALA A 9 -31.62 9.67 -8.99
C ALA A 9 -32.51 8.42 -9.20
N ARG A 10 -33.75 8.61 -9.64
CA ARG A 10 -34.64 7.50 -10.00
C ARG A 10 -34.15 6.77 -11.25
N ALA A 11 -33.87 7.50 -12.33
CA ALA A 11 -33.31 6.93 -13.56
C ALA A 11 -32.01 6.16 -13.30
N PHE A 12 -31.17 6.65 -12.38
CA PHE A 12 -29.97 5.95 -11.94
C PHE A 12 -30.28 4.59 -11.30
N LEU A 13 -31.25 4.51 -10.37
CA LEU A 13 -31.64 3.24 -9.74
C LEU A 13 -32.25 2.27 -10.76
N ASP A 14 -33.13 2.78 -11.63
CA ASP A 14 -33.74 1.99 -12.70
C ASP A 14 -32.65 1.41 -13.63
N THR A 15 -31.58 2.18 -13.88
CA THR A 15 -30.42 1.73 -14.66
C THR A 15 -29.63 0.63 -13.94
N VAL A 16 -29.40 0.77 -12.62
CA VAL A 16 -28.74 -0.26 -11.81
C VAL A 16 -29.57 -1.56 -11.81
N GLU A 17 -30.88 -1.46 -11.64
CA GLU A 17 -31.80 -2.59 -11.69
C GLU A 17 -31.80 -3.25 -13.08
N TYR A 18 -31.86 -2.45 -14.15
CA TYR A 18 -31.80 -2.93 -15.53
C TYR A 18 -30.52 -3.74 -15.79
N PHE A 19 -29.35 -3.22 -15.41
CA PHE A 19 -28.08 -3.94 -15.58
C PHE A 19 -27.99 -5.23 -14.76
N GLN A 20 -28.81 -5.41 -13.74
CA GLN A 20 -28.85 -6.65 -12.94
C GLN A 20 -29.77 -7.71 -13.53
N THR A 21 -30.83 -7.30 -14.21
CA THR A 21 -31.87 -8.20 -14.72
C THR A 21 -31.71 -8.55 -16.20
N SER A 22 -30.99 -7.74 -16.97
CA SER A 22 -30.82 -7.97 -18.41
C SER A 22 -29.62 -8.85 -18.72
N ASP A 23 -29.87 -9.99 -19.37
CA ASP A 23 -28.84 -10.89 -19.94
C ASP A 23 -28.28 -10.36 -21.28
N GLU A 24 -28.88 -9.31 -21.84
CA GLU A 24 -28.40 -8.69 -23.06
C GLU A 24 -27.14 -7.88 -22.77
N ILE A 25 -26.05 -8.25 -23.44
CA ILE A 25 -24.83 -7.42 -23.59
C ILE A 25 -25.25 -6.21 -24.43
N ALA A 26 -26.02 -5.30 -23.85
CA ALA A 26 -26.29 -4.02 -24.47
C ALA A 26 -24.92 -3.38 -24.74
N THR A 27 -24.75 -2.81 -25.93
CA THR A 27 -23.74 -1.78 -26.16
C THR A 27 -23.96 -0.68 -25.12
N VAL A 28 -23.30 -0.84 -23.97
CA VAL A 28 -23.34 0.13 -22.88
C VAL A 28 -22.70 1.39 -23.45
N GLU A 29 -23.44 2.49 -23.47
CA GLU A 29 -22.88 3.79 -23.82
C GLU A 29 -21.66 4.06 -22.90
N ASP A 30 -20.60 4.66 -23.44
CA ASP A 30 -19.33 4.88 -22.71
C ASP A 30 -19.54 5.52 -21.31
N GLU A 31 -20.59 6.33 -21.15
CA GLU A 31 -20.96 7.00 -19.91
C GLU A 31 -21.44 6.04 -18.79
N HIS A 32 -22.01 4.89 -19.14
CA HIS A 32 -22.55 3.91 -18.18
C HIS A 32 -21.66 2.69 -17.96
N GLN A 33 -20.56 2.56 -18.72
CA GLN A 33 -19.63 1.42 -18.66
C GLN A 33 -19.13 1.13 -17.24
N ARG A 34 -18.79 2.19 -16.50
CA ARG A 34 -18.31 2.06 -15.12
C ARG A 34 -19.37 1.48 -14.17
N LEU A 35 -20.63 1.86 -14.35
CA LEU A 35 -21.72 1.37 -13.51
C LEU A 35 -22.05 -0.09 -13.85
N TYR A 36 -22.02 -0.44 -15.13
CA TYR A 36 -22.15 -1.83 -15.58
C TYR A 36 -21.07 -2.73 -14.97
N GLU A 37 -19.79 -2.33 -15.05
CA GLU A 37 -18.68 -3.06 -14.42
C GLU A 37 -18.85 -3.22 -12.90
N ILE A 38 -19.38 -2.20 -12.22
CA ILE A 38 -19.68 -2.26 -10.80
C ILE A 38 -20.76 -3.31 -10.51
N VAL A 39 -21.85 -3.29 -11.28
CA VAL A 39 -22.97 -4.22 -11.13
C VAL A 39 -22.51 -5.66 -11.38
N GLU A 40 -21.77 -5.92 -12.46
CA GLU A 40 -21.27 -7.24 -12.83
C GLU A 40 -20.38 -7.86 -11.72
N ASN A 41 -19.59 -7.02 -11.05
CA ASN A 41 -18.60 -7.47 -10.06
C ASN A 41 -19.13 -7.50 -8.63
N PHE A 42 -20.30 -6.91 -8.37
CA PHE A 42 -20.90 -6.87 -7.04
C PHE A 42 -21.42 -8.25 -6.62
N ARG A 43 -21.08 -8.70 -5.41
CA ARG A 43 -21.65 -9.95 -4.84
C ARG A 43 -23.07 -9.72 -4.37
N GLY A 44 -24.02 -10.31 -5.09
CA GLY A 44 -25.45 -10.22 -4.75
C GLY A 44 -26.11 -9.06 -5.48
N ASN A 45 -27.18 -8.53 -4.92
CA ASN A 45 -27.98 -7.49 -5.55
C ASN A 45 -27.56 -6.10 -5.05
N LEU A 46 -26.82 -5.35 -5.88
CA LEU A 46 -26.50 -3.93 -5.68
C LEU A 46 -27.74 -3.03 -5.56
N HIS A 47 -28.77 -3.15 -6.42
CA HIS A 47 -29.98 -2.33 -6.32
C HIS A 47 -30.66 -2.47 -4.95
N GLU A 48 -30.87 -3.70 -4.49
CA GLU A 48 -31.42 -3.99 -3.16
C GLU A 48 -30.54 -3.43 -2.04
N ALA A 49 -29.21 -3.56 -2.17
CA ALA A 49 -28.27 -3.02 -1.19
C ALA A 49 -28.31 -1.49 -1.12
N VAL A 50 -28.41 -0.80 -2.26
CA VAL A 50 -28.55 0.66 -2.33
C VAL A 50 -29.87 1.09 -1.70
N ILE A 51 -30.98 0.43 -2.04
CA ILE A 51 -32.29 0.72 -1.43
C ILE A 51 -32.26 0.53 0.09
N GLN A 52 -31.66 -0.57 0.56
CA GLN A 52 -31.56 -0.85 1.98
C GLN A 52 -30.74 0.23 2.70
N ARG A 53 -29.60 0.61 2.13
CA ARG A 53 -28.74 1.66 2.68
C ARG A 53 -29.44 3.03 2.69
N LEU A 54 -30.18 3.36 1.65
CA LEU A 54 -31.01 4.57 1.61
C LEU A 54 -32.06 4.57 2.72
N LYS A 55 -32.76 3.45 2.95
CA LYS A 55 -33.74 3.34 4.04
C LYS A 55 -33.09 3.59 5.40
N GLU A 56 -31.89 3.08 5.63
CA GLU A 56 -31.13 3.30 6.86
C GLU A 56 -30.73 4.77 7.07
N ILE A 57 -30.31 5.47 6.01
CA ILE A 57 -29.87 6.87 6.08
C ILE A 57 -31.07 7.84 6.16
N LEU A 58 -32.17 7.54 5.47
CA LEU A 58 -33.35 8.39 5.43
C LEU A 58 -34.20 8.33 6.71
N ARG A 59 -34.16 7.20 7.44
CA ARG A 59 -34.96 6.97 8.65
C ARG A 59 -34.64 7.96 9.80
N PRO A 60 -33.37 8.31 10.08
CA PRO A 60 -33.02 9.22 11.16
C PRO A 60 -32.99 10.70 10.75
N ALA A 61 -32.83 11.02 9.46
CA ALA A 61 -32.19 12.28 9.07
C ALA A 61 -33.09 13.40 8.52
N GLY A 62 -34.43 13.25 8.48
CA GLY A 62 -35.31 14.33 7.97
C GLY A 62 -35.01 14.77 6.52
N VAL A 63 -34.25 13.98 5.77
CA VAL A 63 -33.77 14.31 4.42
C VAL A 63 -34.96 14.41 3.47
N GLU A 64 -35.07 15.52 2.75
CA GLU A 64 -36.19 15.80 1.84
C GLU A 64 -35.88 15.39 0.39
N ILE A 65 -34.62 15.52 -0.04
CA ILE A 65 -34.19 15.27 -1.43
C ILE A 65 -32.93 14.39 -1.43
N VAL A 66 -32.90 13.41 -2.33
CA VAL A 66 -31.75 12.54 -2.62
C VAL A 66 -31.39 12.69 -4.09
N THR A 67 -30.13 13.01 -4.36
CA THR A 67 -29.60 13.24 -5.70
C THR A 67 -28.84 12.02 -6.23
N GLU A 68 -28.53 12.03 -7.53
CA GLU A 68 -27.71 11.00 -8.18
C GLU A 68 -26.30 10.89 -7.55
N ASN A 69 -25.68 12.02 -7.18
CA ASN A 69 -24.37 12.02 -6.51
C ASN A 69 -24.40 11.32 -5.13
N ASP A 70 -25.53 11.43 -4.42
CA ASP A 70 -25.72 10.72 -3.15
C ASP A 70 -25.81 9.21 -3.39
N LEU A 71 -26.54 8.79 -4.43
CA LEU A 71 -26.61 7.38 -4.83
C LEU A 71 -25.26 6.85 -5.27
N TRP A 72 -24.49 7.62 -6.05
CA TRP A 72 -23.15 7.24 -6.47
C TRP A 72 -22.21 7.07 -5.26
N SER A 73 -22.32 7.95 -4.27
CA SER A 73 -21.56 7.86 -3.03
C SER A 73 -21.91 6.58 -2.25
N ILE A 74 -23.20 6.23 -2.17
CA ILE A 74 -23.68 4.98 -1.57
C ILE A 74 -23.16 3.77 -2.34
N VAL A 75 -23.22 3.78 -3.69
CA VAL A 75 -22.69 2.70 -4.53
C VAL A 75 -21.21 2.50 -4.28
N ILE A 76 -20.40 3.57 -4.26
CA ILE A 76 -18.96 3.48 -3.97
C ILE A 76 -18.71 2.89 -2.58
N GLU A 77 -19.44 3.32 -1.55
CA GLU A 77 -19.35 2.76 -0.20
C GLU A 77 -19.65 1.26 -0.20
N LEU A 78 -20.78 0.85 -0.81
CA LEU A 78 -21.20 -0.55 -0.88
C LEU A 78 -20.21 -1.41 -1.67
N VAL A 79 -19.66 -0.90 -2.77
CA VAL A 79 -18.63 -1.60 -3.56
C VAL A 79 -17.36 -1.80 -2.73
N LYS A 80 -16.90 -0.78 -1.98
CA LYS A 80 -15.75 -0.90 -1.06
C LYS A 80 -15.99 -1.99 -0.01
N VAL A 81 -17.19 -2.03 0.59
CA VAL A 81 -17.58 -3.07 1.56
C VAL A 81 -17.64 -4.44 0.89
N ASN A 82 -18.30 -4.56 -0.26
CA ASN A 82 -18.48 -5.82 -0.98
C ASN A 82 -17.16 -6.42 -1.47
N ALA A 83 -16.25 -5.57 -1.98
CA ALA A 83 -14.90 -5.98 -2.37
C ALA A 83 -14.14 -6.57 -1.17
N SER A 84 -14.33 -6.02 0.04
CA SER A 84 -13.67 -6.51 1.25
C SER A 84 -14.21 -7.85 1.77
N ILE A 85 -15.33 -8.34 1.24
CA ILE A 85 -15.88 -9.65 1.60
C ILE A 85 -15.03 -10.72 0.92
N LEU A 86 -14.16 -11.36 1.68
CA LEU A 86 -13.33 -12.46 1.22
C LEU A 86 -13.88 -13.81 1.67
N ARG A 87 -13.90 -14.79 0.78
CA ARG A 87 -14.21 -16.20 1.07
C ARG A 87 -12.93 -16.94 1.47
N LYS A 88 -13.07 -18.09 2.14
CA LYS A 88 -11.95 -18.94 2.55
C LYS A 88 -10.90 -19.20 1.44
N PRO A 89 -11.27 -19.57 0.19
CA PRO A 89 -10.28 -19.73 -0.88
C PRO A 89 -9.56 -18.43 -1.23
N GLU A 90 -10.24 -17.28 -1.16
CA GLU A 90 -9.66 -15.97 -1.44
C GLU A 90 -8.67 -15.57 -0.34
N LEU A 91 -9.01 -15.80 0.93
CA LEU A 91 -8.13 -15.56 2.07
C LEU A 91 -6.86 -16.42 2.03
N GLN A 92 -7.00 -17.73 1.77
CA GLN A 92 -5.85 -18.65 1.67
C GLN A 92 -4.96 -18.29 0.47
N THR A 93 -5.57 -18.01 -0.69
CA THR A 93 -4.84 -17.59 -1.89
C THR A 93 -4.10 -16.28 -1.65
N LEU A 94 -4.76 -15.28 -1.04
CA LEU A 94 -4.16 -13.98 -0.74
C LEU A 94 -2.97 -14.11 0.23
N SER A 95 -3.12 -14.93 1.27
CA SER A 95 -2.06 -15.18 2.26
C SER A 95 -0.79 -15.72 1.60
N LEU A 96 -0.92 -16.76 0.77
CA LEU A 96 0.24 -17.34 0.07
C LEU A 96 0.81 -16.39 -0.99
N ALA A 97 -0.05 -15.65 -1.69
CA ALA A 97 0.38 -14.70 -2.72
C ALA A 97 1.17 -13.50 -2.14
N VAL A 98 0.85 -13.08 -0.92
CA VAL A 98 1.61 -12.07 -0.18
C VAL A 98 2.94 -12.62 0.31
N GLU A 99 2.96 -13.84 0.82
CA GLU A 99 4.19 -14.51 1.28
C GLU A 99 5.16 -14.78 0.13
N LYS A 100 4.64 -15.24 -1.02
CA LYS A 100 5.42 -15.65 -2.19
C LYS A 100 4.92 -14.95 -3.46
N PRO A 101 5.22 -13.64 -3.62
CA PRO A 101 4.76 -12.88 -4.77
C PRO A 101 5.39 -13.39 -6.07
N GLY A 102 4.59 -13.48 -7.13
CA GLY A 102 5.03 -13.95 -8.45
C GLY A 102 5.06 -15.47 -8.63
N VAL A 103 4.68 -16.26 -7.62
CA VAL A 103 4.49 -17.71 -7.78
C VAL A 103 3.33 -17.99 -8.74
N SER A 104 3.47 -19.03 -9.57
CA SER A 104 2.41 -19.41 -10.50
C SER A 104 1.19 -19.98 -9.77
N MET A 105 -0.01 -19.77 -10.33
CA MET A 105 -1.25 -20.29 -9.74
C MET A 105 -1.25 -21.82 -9.59
N LYS A 106 -0.55 -22.54 -10.48
CA LYS A 106 -0.36 -24.00 -10.40
C LYS A 106 0.38 -24.38 -9.11
N ARG A 107 1.53 -23.75 -8.88
CA ARG A 107 2.32 -24.00 -7.67
C ARG A 107 1.59 -23.54 -6.42
N MET A 108 0.83 -22.43 -6.47
CA MET A 108 -0.05 -22.04 -5.36
C MET A 108 -1.07 -23.14 -5.02
N SER A 109 -1.69 -23.79 -6.02
CA SER A 109 -2.64 -24.88 -5.76
C SER A 109 -2.00 -26.17 -5.22
N GLU A 110 -0.70 -26.37 -5.45
CA GLU A 110 0.05 -27.48 -4.87
C GLU A 110 0.43 -27.20 -3.39
N GLU A 111 0.69 -25.93 -3.06
CA GLU A 111 1.09 -25.53 -1.70
C GLU A 111 -0.11 -25.26 -0.76
N ILE A 112 -1.25 -24.80 -1.29
CA ILE A 112 -2.46 -24.59 -0.47
C ILE A 112 -3.23 -25.90 -0.34
N ALA A 113 -3.23 -26.46 0.88
CA ALA A 113 -4.01 -27.64 1.17
C ALA A 113 -5.51 -27.42 0.87
N ASN A 114 -6.11 -28.38 0.17
CA ASN A 114 -7.54 -28.45 -0.15
C ASN A 114 -8.08 -27.42 -1.17
N LEU A 115 -7.23 -26.78 -1.98
CA LEU A 115 -7.69 -25.97 -3.12
C LEU A 115 -7.20 -26.54 -4.46
N SER A 116 -8.14 -26.77 -5.37
CA SER A 116 -7.82 -27.08 -6.77
C SER A 116 -7.29 -25.85 -7.52
N TYR A 117 -6.57 -26.08 -8.62
CA TYR A 117 -6.13 -25.00 -9.54
C TYR A 117 -7.27 -24.08 -9.96
N ASN A 118 -8.45 -24.63 -10.27
CA ASN A 118 -9.61 -23.83 -10.67
C ASN A 118 -10.12 -22.92 -9.54
N GLN A 119 -10.06 -23.37 -8.29
CA GLN A 119 -10.43 -22.55 -7.14
C GLN A 119 -9.42 -21.42 -6.92
N VAL A 120 -8.11 -21.71 -7.00
CA VAL A 120 -7.05 -20.69 -6.89
C VAL A 120 -7.15 -19.66 -8.01
N ARG A 121 -7.34 -20.11 -9.26
CA ARG A 121 -7.50 -19.22 -10.43
C ARG A 121 -8.70 -18.27 -10.27
N ARG A 122 -9.86 -18.80 -9.84
CA ARG A 122 -11.06 -17.98 -9.60
C ARG A 122 -10.85 -17.00 -8.45
N ALA A 123 -10.22 -17.44 -7.36
CA ALA A 123 -9.88 -16.59 -6.23
C ALA A 123 -8.95 -15.45 -6.65
N MET A 124 -7.84 -15.74 -7.33
CA MET A 124 -6.87 -14.74 -7.78
C MET A 124 -7.49 -13.75 -8.77
N SER A 125 -8.20 -14.24 -9.80
CA SER A 125 -8.85 -13.37 -10.78
C SER A 125 -9.81 -12.38 -10.12
N ARG A 126 -10.50 -12.81 -9.05
CA ARG A 126 -11.40 -11.94 -8.31
C ARG A 126 -10.68 -10.94 -7.41
N LEU A 127 -9.62 -11.37 -6.73
CA LEU A 127 -8.78 -10.49 -5.92
C LEU A 127 -8.17 -9.37 -6.79
N GLU A 128 -7.73 -9.70 -8.01
CA GLU A 128 -7.22 -8.74 -8.99
C GLU A 128 -8.33 -7.82 -9.51
N ARG A 129 -9.48 -8.38 -9.93
CA ARG A 129 -10.59 -7.61 -10.48
C ARG A 129 -11.19 -6.63 -9.48
N ASN A 130 -11.27 -7.02 -8.21
CA ASN A 130 -11.74 -6.14 -7.13
C ASN A 130 -10.67 -5.15 -6.66
N GLY A 131 -9.48 -5.13 -7.28
CA GLY A 131 -8.38 -4.25 -6.90
C GLY A 131 -7.75 -4.56 -5.54
N ILE A 132 -8.02 -5.73 -4.97
CA ILE A 132 -7.54 -6.14 -3.64
C ILE A 132 -6.07 -6.55 -3.70
N TYR A 133 -5.67 -7.21 -4.78
CA TYR A 133 -4.32 -7.72 -4.96
C TYR A 133 -3.81 -7.38 -6.36
N THR A 134 -2.58 -6.86 -6.42
CA THR A 134 -1.82 -6.76 -7.67
C THR A 134 -0.35 -7.05 -7.39
N VAL A 135 0.42 -7.39 -8.42
CA VAL A 135 1.88 -7.55 -8.32
C VAL A 135 2.57 -6.41 -9.05
N ARG A 136 3.33 -5.62 -8.31
CA ARG A 136 4.19 -4.54 -8.83
C ARG A 136 5.64 -4.96 -8.81
N GLY A 137 6.45 -4.36 -9.68
CA GLY A 137 7.89 -4.49 -9.65
C GLY A 137 8.47 -3.58 -8.59
N LEU A 138 9.14 -4.15 -7.59
CA LEU A 138 9.98 -3.42 -6.66
C LEU A 138 11.39 -3.36 -7.22
N LEU A 139 11.91 -2.16 -7.41
CA LEU A 139 13.29 -1.97 -7.79
C LEU A 139 14.21 -2.41 -6.65
N ASN A 140 15.23 -3.19 -7.00
CA ASN A 140 16.26 -3.58 -6.07
C ASN A 140 17.26 -2.42 -5.97
N ALA A 141 16.99 -1.49 -5.05
CA ALA A 141 17.79 -0.30 -4.84
C ALA A 141 19.29 -0.63 -4.67
N SER A 142 19.60 -1.67 -3.90
CA SER A 142 20.99 -2.08 -3.65
C SER A 142 21.73 -2.45 -4.93
N SER A 143 21.13 -3.25 -5.82
CA SER A 143 21.76 -3.64 -7.09
C SER A 143 21.88 -2.50 -8.10
N LEU A 144 21.19 -1.38 -7.83
CA LEU A 144 21.20 -0.15 -8.63
C LEU A 144 22.12 0.93 -8.06
N GLY A 145 22.91 0.64 -7.02
CA GLY A 145 23.74 1.66 -6.35
C GLY A 145 22.93 2.66 -5.51
N LEU A 146 21.68 2.33 -5.17
CA LEU A 146 20.77 3.18 -4.44
C LEU A 146 20.52 2.69 -3.00
N ARG A 147 20.37 3.64 -2.08
CA ARG A 147 20.01 3.39 -0.68
C ARG A 147 18.68 4.03 -0.34
N ARG A 148 17.90 3.34 0.49
CA ARG A 148 16.61 3.83 0.97
C ARG A 148 16.76 4.40 2.36
N TYR A 149 16.08 5.52 2.58
CA TYR A 149 16.14 6.30 3.79
C TYR A 149 14.74 6.66 4.25
N LEU A 150 14.57 6.74 5.57
CA LEU A 150 13.39 7.26 6.21
C LEU A 150 13.77 8.54 6.96
N VAL A 151 13.27 9.69 6.50
CA VAL A 151 13.42 10.96 7.22
C VAL A 151 12.17 11.20 8.06
N VAL A 152 12.36 11.41 9.35
CA VAL A 152 11.30 11.71 10.30
C VAL A 152 11.45 13.16 10.73
N LEU A 153 10.45 13.98 10.39
CA LEU A 153 10.38 15.38 10.79
C LEU A 153 9.31 15.57 11.87
N ASP A 154 9.67 16.20 12.98
CA ASP A 154 8.73 16.61 14.03
C ASP A 154 8.43 18.09 13.92
N SER A 155 7.14 18.41 13.78
CA SER A 155 6.57 19.74 13.64
C SER A 155 7.29 20.59 12.57
N PRO A 156 7.43 20.10 11.31
CA PRO A 156 8.11 20.84 10.27
C PRO A 156 7.21 21.95 9.70
N ASN A 157 7.83 23.09 9.37
CA ASN A 157 7.23 24.11 8.50
C ASN A 157 7.37 23.72 7.02
N LEU A 158 8.52 23.14 6.67
CA LEU A 158 8.92 22.77 5.33
C LEU A 158 9.24 21.27 5.24
N ILE A 159 8.86 20.65 4.13
CA ILE A 159 9.11 19.24 3.83
C ILE A 159 9.95 19.19 2.54
N PRO A 160 11.04 18.40 2.52
CA PRO A 160 11.85 18.28 1.31
C PRO A 160 11.07 17.58 0.20
N SER A 161 11.31 18.01 -1.03
CA SER A 161 10.69 17.52 -2.26
C SER A 161 11.74 17.42 -3.38
N GLY A 162 11.46 16.59 -4.37
CA GLY A 162 12.37 16.34 -5.49
C GLY A 162 12.30 14.89 -5.96
N PRO A 163 13.11 14.51 -6.97
CA PRO A 163 13.04 13.23 -7.67
C PRO A 163 13.22 12.00 -6.78
N TYR A 164 13.94 12.15 -5.68
CA TYR A 164 14.36 11.07 -4.79
C TYR A 164 13.46 10.90 -3.55
N PHE A 165 12.42 11.73 -3.40
CA PHE A 165 11.42 11.60 -2.33
C PHE A 165 10.14 11.00 -2.89
N HIS A 166 9.73 9.84 -2.37
CA HIS A 166 8.70 9.02 -3.02
C HIS A 166 7.39 8.94 -2.23
N LYS A 167 7.48 8.92 -0.90
CA LYS A 167 6.30 8.71 -0.05
C LYS A 167 6.33 9.60 1.16
N PHE A 168 5.15 10.09 1.53
CA PHE A 168 4.94 10.94 2.68
C PHE A 168 3.82 10.36 3.52
N LEU A 169 4.04 10.17 4.82
CA LEU A 169 3.00 9.77 5.77
C LEU A 169 2.84 10.86 6.84
N PHE A 170 1.62 11.34 7.02
CA PHE A 170 1.30 12.40 7.98
C PHE A 170 0.60 11.83 9.21
N SER A 171 1.09 12.10 10.42
CA SER A 171 0.42 11.69 11.65
C SER A 171 -0.66 12.69 12.13
N THR A 172 -1.67 12.17 12.83
CA THR A 172 -2.75 12.96 13.47
C THR A 172 -2.37 13.51 14.85
N THR A 173 -1.68 12.72 15.68
CA THR A 173 -1.48 13.06 17.11
C THR A 173 -0.38 14.08 17.37
N VAL A 174 0.57 14.19 16.44
CA VAL A 174 1.67 15.15 16.46
C VAL A 174 1.85 15.59 15.02
N GLN A 175 2.28 16.83 14.76
CA GLN A 175 2.65 17.27 13.41
C GLN A 175 3.93 16.56 12.94
N LYS A 176 3.90 15.24 12.80
CA LYS A 176 5.02 14.42 12.34
C LYS A 176 4.81 13.98 10.90
N VAL A 177 5.91 13.99 10.14
CA VAL A 177 5.96 13.48 8.77
C VAL A 177 7.05 12.44 8.66
N TYR A 178 6.71 11.33 8.01
CA TYR A 178 7.66 10.30 7.60
C TYR A 178 7.83 10.41 6.10
N VAL A 179 9.07 10.63 5.65
CA VAL A 179 9.41 10.77 4.25
C VAL A 179 10.29 9.60 3.84
N LEU A 180 9.81 8.80 2.90
CA LEU A 180 10.62 7.80 2.22
C LEU A 180 11.42 8.47 1.12
N ALA A 181 12.72 8.26 1.13
CA ALA A 181 13.60 8.69 0.07
C ALA A 181 14.51 7.55 -0.40
N THR A 182 14.91 7.58 -1.66
CA THR A 182 15.90 6.66 -2.21
C THR A 182 16.99 7.49 -2.87
N PHE A 183 18.25 7.37 -2.49
CA PHE A 183 19.35 8.21 -2.99
C PHE A 183 20.54 7.35 -3.46
N PRO A 184 21.37 7.82 -4.39
CA PRO A 184 22.64 7.16 -4.74
C PRO A 184 23.54 6.99 -3.51
N GLU A 185 24.16 5.82 -3.37
CA GLU A 185 25.00 5.48 -2.23
C GLU A 185 26.15 6.48 -2.07
N GLU A 186 26.78 6.92 -3.17
CA GLU A 186 27.87 7.88 -3.11
C GLU A 186 27.45 9.28 -2.63
N LYS A 187 26.15 9.56 -2.55
CA LYS A 187 25.58 10.84 -2.12
C LYS A 187 25.05 10.84 -0.68
N GLU A 188 25.32 9.81 0.10
CA GLU A 188 24.86 9.72 1.49
C GLU A 188 25.30 10.92 2.35
N ALA A 189 26.54 11.41 2.17
CA ALA A 189 27.05 12.56 2.90
C ALA A 189 26.29 13.86 2.55
N ASP A 190 26.02 14.09 1.26
CA ASP A 190 25.25 15.25 0.78
C ASP A 190 23.81 15.18 1.31
N PHE A 191 23.20 14.00 1.27
CA PHE A 191 21.88 13.73 1.84
C PHE A 191 21.84 14.04 3.34
N LEU A 192 22.82 13.58 4.13
CA LEU A 192 22.89 13.87 5.55
C LEU A 192 23.03 15.36 5.85
N ASN A 193 23.81 16.08 5.04
CA ASN A 193 23.94 17.53 5.18
C ASN A 193 22.61 18.26 4.91
N MET A 194 21.86 17.82 3.89
CA MET A 194 20.50 18.32 3.63
C MET A 194 19.53 17.97 4.78
N VAL A 195 19.59 16.75 5.34
CA VAL A 195 18.75 16.38 6.50
C VAL A 195 19.06 17.27 7.70
N ARG A 196 20.34 17.57 7.93
CA ARG A 196 20.78 18.45 9.02
C ARG A 196 20.32 19.88 8.83
N SER A 197 20.30 20.40 7.59
CA SER A 197 19.81 21.77 7.33
C SER A 197 18.33 21.90 7.64
N LEU A 198 17.50 20.87 7.39
CA LEU A 198 16.06 20.88 7.71
C LEU A 198 15.75 21.04 9.21
N ARG A 199 16.74 20.89 10.09
CA ARG A 199 16.59 21.12 11.54
C ARG A 199 16.31 22.58 11.89
N THR A 200 16.57 23.52 10.98
CA THR A 200 16.17 24.92 11.18
C THR A 200 14.66 25.11 11.12
N ASP A 201 13.95 24.24 10.40
CA ASP A 201 12.53 24.38 10.06
C ASP A 201 11.63 23.35 10.74
N ALA A 202 12.20 22.49 11.59
CA ALA A 202 11.48 21.45 12.32
C ALA A 202 12.01 21.36 13.75
N ARG A 203 11.16 20.94 14.70
CA ARG A 203 11.56 20.72 16.10
C ARG A 203 12.67 19.66 16.22
N SER A 204 12.58 18.62 15.40
CA SER A 204 13.64 17.61 15.28
C SER A 204 13.57 16.94 13.92
N VAL A 205 14.74 16.56 13.40
CA VAL A 205 14.85 15.78 12.16
C VAL A 205 15.80 14.62 12.40
N THR A 206 15.33 13.41 12.10
CA THR A 206 16.13 12.18 12.19
C THR A 206 16.06 11.43 10.88
N ALA A 207 17.20 10.95 10.39
CA ALA A 207 17.25 10.09 9.22
C ALA A 207 17.70 8.69 9.61
N TYR A 208 17.04 7.70 9.01
CA TYR A 208 17.36 6.29 9.18
C TYR A 208 17.68 5.68 7.82
N SER A 209 18.63 4.76 7.76
CA SER A 209 18.67 3.79 6.67
C SER A 209 17.46 2.87 6.80
N LEU A 210 16.88 2.45 5.68
CA LEU A 210 15.66 1.64 5.64
C LEU A 210 15.89 0.33 4.89
N SER A 211 15.66 -0.79 5.56
CA SER A 211 15.73 -2.12 4.94
C SER A 211 14.54 -2.37 4.00
N ARG A 212 14.55 -3.48 3.25
CA ARG A 212 13.51 -3.79 2.24
C ARG A 212 12.12 -3.86 2.87
N GLY A 213 12.09 -4.40 4.08
CA GLY A 213 10.89 -4.69 4.83
C GLY A 213 10.01 -5.76 4.19
N SER A 214 9.16 -6.34 5.02
CA SER A 214 8.33 -7.49 4.68
C SER A 214 6.88 -7.13 4.86
N LEU A 215 6.06 -7.46 3.86
CA LEU A 215 4.61 -7.36 3.97
C LEU A 215 4.08 -8.69 4.50
N HIS A 216 3.12 -8.62 5.42
CA HIS A 216 2.45 -9.78 5.97
C HIS A 216 0.95 -9.55 5.97
N PHE A 217 0.20 -10.60 5.67
CA PHE A 217 -1.26 -10.61 5.68
C PHE A 217 -1.73 -11.77 6.54
N SER A 218 -2.74 -11.52 7.38
CA SER A 218 -3.29 -12.51 8.30
C SER A 218 -4.81 -12.56 8.25
N PRO A 219 -5.41 -13.74 8.04
CA PRO A 219 -6.85 -13.93 8.16
C PRO A 219 -7.30 -14.19 9.61
N ALA A 220 -6.41 -14.15 10.61
CA ALA A 220 -6.68 -14.63 11.97
C ALA A 220 -7.92 -13.99 12.64
N TYR A 221 -8.14 -12.69 12.45
CA TYR A 221 -9.30 -11.96 12.97
C TYR A 221 -10.45 -11.82 11.96
N TYR A 222 -10.41 -12.53 10.84
CA TYR A 222 -11.50 -12.46 9.86
C TYR A 222 -12.67 -13.33 10.30
N SER A 223 -13.83 -12.71 10.55
CA SER A 223 -15.07 -13.41 10.89
C SER A 223 -15.81 -13.82 9.62
N ASP A 224 -16.04 -15.12 9.43
CA ASP A 224 -16.84 -15.63 8.31
C ASP A 224 -18.32 -15.20 8.40
N GLU A 225 -18.86 -15.10 9.63
CA GLU A 225 -20.23 -14.67 9.90
C GLU A 225 -20.43 -13.20 9.55
N LYS A 226 -19.57 -12.32 10.09
CA LYS A 226 -19.64 -10.87 9.86
C LYS A 226 -18.98 -10.43 8.55
N ARG A 227 -18.28 -11.33 7.85
CA ARG A 227 -17.52 -11.07 6.62
C ARG A 227 -16.61 -9.85 6.71
N SER A 228 -15.96 -9.68 7.87
CA SER A 228 -15.04 -8.57 8.13
C SER A 228 -14.03 -8.92 9.21
N TRP A 229 -12.93 -8.15 9.29
CA TRP A 229 -11.96 -8.27 10.36
C TRP A 229 -12.50 -7.68 11.66
N GLU A 230 -12.52 -8.50 12.70
CA GLU A 230 -12.99 -8.17 14.04
C GLU A 230 -11.82 -8.43 15.01
N ILE A 231 -10.95 -7.43 15.16
CA ILE A 231 -9.83 -7.52 16.09
C ILE A 231 -10.41 -7.38 17.50
N GLU A 232 -10.38 -8.45 18.28
CA GLU A 232 -10.83 -8.45 19.67
C GLU A 232 -9.75 -7.78 20.56
N PRO A 233 -9.99 -6.57 21.09
CA PRO A 233 -8.95 -5.80 21.78
C PRO A 233 -8.43 -6.49 23.03
N LEU A 234 -9.29 -7.23 23.75
CA LEU A 234 -8.87 -8.01 24.92
C LEU A 234 -7.89 -9.14 24.54
N HIS A 235 -8.23 -9.90 23.50
CA HIS A 235 -7.38 -10.99 23.01
C HIS A 235 -6.04 -10.44 22.48
N PHE A 236 -6.08 -9.35 21.70
CA PHE A 236 -4.87 -8.67 21.24
C PHE A 236 -4.01 -8.20 22.42
N GLY A 237 -4.62 -7.62 23.45
CA GLY A 237 -3.93 -7.21 24.67
C GLY A 237 -3.33 -8.36 25.48
N MET A 238 -3.89 -9.57 25.41
CA MET A 238 -3.31 -10.77 26.01
C MET A 238 -2.09 -11.28 25.23
N LEU A 239 -2.15 -11.24 23.90
CA LEU A 239 -1.02 -11.63 23.04
C LEU A 239 0.21 -10.75 23.28
N LEU A 240 0.00 -9.44 23.51
CA LEU A 240 1.08 -8.50 23.84
C LEU A 240 1.80 -8.78 25.18
N ARG A 241 1.32 -9.72 26.00
CA ARG A 241 1.89 -10.07 27.31
C ARG A 241 2.64 -11.40 27.31
N GLN A 242 2.78 -12.06 26.16
CA GLN A 242 3.27 -13.44 26.09
C GLN A 242 4.78 -13.61 26.28
N GLY A 243 5.56 -12.54 26.46
CA GLY A 243 6.99 -12.64 26.75
C GLY A 243 7.77 -13.13 25.54
N GLY A 244 7.89 -12.27 24.54
CA GLY A 244 8.56 -12.55 23.28
C GLY A 244 10.08 -12.60 23.47
N GLU A 245 10.71 -13.53 22.76
CA GLU A 245 12.17 -13.59 22.68
C GLU A 245 12.74 -12.34 21.98
N GLU A 246 13.94 -11.93 22.39
CA GLU A 246 14.70 -10.89 21.71
C GLU A 246 14.91 -11.30 20.26
N LEU A 247 14.46 -10.43 19.34
CA LEU A 247 14.46 -10.77 17.93
C LEU A 247 15.88 -10.66 17.38
N VAL A 248 16.50 -11.80 17.12
CA VAL A 248 17.76 -11.86 16.38
C VAL A 248 17.47 -11.63 14.90
N PHE A 249 17.42 -10.37 14.50
CA PHE A 249 17.44 -10.04 13.08
C PHE A 249 18.84 -10.26 12.53
N GLY A 250 18.93 -10.96 11.40
CA GLY A 250 20.16 -10.97 10.62
C GLY A 250 20.62 -9.54 10.37
N ARG A 251 21.92 -9.28 10.56
CA ARG A 251 22.51 -7.98 10.20
C ARG A 251 22.11 -7.68 8.75
N SER A 252 21.75 -6.44 8.46
CA SER A 252 21.68 -5.97 7.08
C SER A 252 23.12 -5.96 6.57
N THR A 253 23.61 -7.13 6.16
CA THR A 253 24.96 -7.27 5.65
C THR A 253 24.97 -6.53 4.33
N ARG A 254 25.62 -5.36 4.36
CA ARG A 254 26.19 -4.69 3.21
C ARG A 254 26.89 -5.78 2.41
N ASN A 255 26.31 -6.24 1.29
CA ASN A 255 27.04 -7.07 0.34
C ASN A 255 27.93 -6.10 -0.42
N PRO A 256 29.24 -6.03 -0.14
CA PRO A 256 30.13 -5.07 -0.79
C PRO A 256 30.42 -5.47 -2.25
N ASP A 257 29.99 -6.67 -2.66
CA ASP A 257 30.33 -7.32 -3.92
C ASP A 257 29.20 -7.33 -4.97
N GLU A 258 28.08 -6.62 -4.74
CA GLU A 258 27.14 -6.39 -5.85
C GLU A 258 27.76 -5.33 -6.77
N THR A 259 28.34 -5.79 -7.88
CA THR A 259 28.77 -4.93 -8.99
C THR A 259 27.61 -4.01 -9.35
N GLU A 260 27.84 -2.70 -9.28
CA GLU A 260 26.83 -1.71 -9.64
C GLU A 260 26.37 -1.96 -11.08
N ILE A 261 25.08 -2.27 -11.25
CA ILE A 261 24.54 -2.61 -12.56
C ILE A 261 24.11 -1.33 -13.26
N THR A 262 24.82 -0.98 -14.33
CA THR A 262 24.43 0.13 -15.22
C THR A 262 23.25 -0.28 -16.08
N LEU A 263 22.21 0.55 -16.11
CA LEU A 263 21.05 0.32 -16.96
C LEU A 263 21.31 0.74 -18.41
N ALA A 264 20.94 -0.14 -19.36
CA ALA A 264 20.94 0.15 -20.78
C ALA A 264 19.77 1.07 -21.18
N ASN A 265 19.88 1.77 -22.32
CA ASN A 265 18.89 2.77 -22.77
C ASN A 265 17.41 2.31 -22.80
N SER A 266 17.14 1.02 -23.06
CA SER A 266 15.77 0.48 -23.09
C SER A 266 15.22 0.10 -21.71
N GLU A 267 16.09 -0.11 -20.73
CA GLU A 267 15.73 -0.65 -19.42
C GLU A 267 14.92 0.31 -18.56
N PRO A 268 15.24 1.62 -18.43
CA PRO A 268 14.44 2.55 -17.65
C PRO A 268 12.96 2.59 -18.10
N LYS A 269 12.71 2.52 -19.41
CA LYS A 269 11.35 2.50 -19.99
C LYS A 269 10.59 1.24 -19.59
N ILE A 270 11.25 0.08 -19.65
CA ILE A 270 10.63 -1.20 -19.27
C ILE A 270 10.42 -1.26 -17.76
N LEU A 271 11.40 -0.81 -16.96
CA LEU A 271 11.30 -0.73 -15.50
C LEU A 271 10.12 0.12 -15.06
N ARG A 272 9.89 1.29 -15.68
CA ARG A 272 8.73 2.13 -15.42
C ARG A 272 7.42 1.33 -15.56
N ILE A 273 7.29 0.52 -16.60
CA ILE A 273 6.09 -0.30 -16.82
C ILE A 273 5.99 -1.42 -15.77
N LEU A 274 7.09 -2.13 -15.51
CA LEU A 274 7.13 -3.24 -14.55
C LEU A 274 6.86 -2.79 -13.10
N GLN A 275 7.26 -1.57 -12.73
CA GLN A 275 6.92 -0.97 -11.43
C GLN A 275 5.40 -0.83 -11.23
N HIS A 276 4.64 -0.62 -12.30
CA HIS A 276 3.18 -0.53 -12.24
C HIS A 276 2.51 -1.89 -12.36
N SER A 277 3.05 -2.80 -13.17
CA SER A 277 2.52 -4.14 -13.36
C SER A 277 3.64 -5.12 -13.72
N TYR A 278 4.07 -5.92 -12.74
CA TYR A 278 5.18 -6.85 -12.89
C TYR A 278 4.88 -7.97 -13.89
N ASN A 279 3.61 -8.36 -13.95
CA ASN A 279 3.12 -9.47 -14.78
C ASN A 279 2.58 -9.01 -16.15
N MET A 280 2.80 -7.75 -16.55
CA MET A 280 2.28 -7.23 -17.81
C MET A 280 2.73 -8.10 -19.02
N PRO A 281 1.84 -8.42 -19.97
CA PRO A 281 2.20 -9.11 -21.20
C PRO A 281 3.22 -8.33 -22.03
N VAL A 282 4.12 -9.04 -22.71
CA VAL A 282 5.18 -8.45 -23.55
C VAL A 282 4.60 -7.52 -24.62
N SER A 283 3.52 -7.91 -25.29
CA SER A 283 2.86 -7.11 -26.32
C SER A 283 2.34 -5.77 -25.79
N GLN A 284 1.85 -5.74 -24.55
CA GLN A 284 1.41 -4.50 -23.89
C GLN A 284 2.59 -3.61 -23.45
N ILE A 285 3.71 -4.22 -23.03
CA ILE A 285 4.92 -3.44 -22.73
C ILE A 285 5.49 -2.84 -24.02
N SER A 286 5.55 -3.63 -25.09
CA SER A 286 5.97 -3.22 -26.44
C SER A 286 5.15 -2.02 -26.93
N SER A 287 3.82 -2.10 -26.90
CA SER A 287 2.95 -1.00 -27.34
C SER A 287 3.11 0.27 -26.51
N LYS A 288 3.33 0.16 -25.20
CA LYS A 288 3.53 1.31 -24.30
C LYS A 288 4.92 1.95 -24.41
N THR A 289 5.94 1.17 -24.79
CA THR A 289 7.34 1.65 -24.83
C THR A 289 7.83 1.98 -26.23
N GLY A 290 7.13 1.49 -27.27
CA GLY A 290 7.55 1.61 -28.67
C GLY A 290 8.75 0.71 -29.04
N LEU A 291 9.10 -0.24 -28.17
CA LEU A 291 10.20 -1.19 -28.40
C LEU A 291 9.66 -2.46 -29.08
N SER A 292 10.50 -3.17 -29.83
CA SER A 292 10.11 -4.45 -30.42
C SER A 292 9.87 -5.51 -29.34
N GLU A 293 8.95 -6.45 -29.57
CA GLU A 293 8.65 -7.51 -28.61
C GLU A 293 9.88 -8.35 -28.23
N THR A 294 10.75 -8.65 -29.19
CA THR A 294 12.03 -9.34 -28.95
C THR A 294 12.91 -8.57 -27.95
N THR A 295 13.07 -7.26 -28.14
CA THR A 295 13.84 -6.41 -27.24
C THR A 295 13.24 -6.40 -25.84
N VAL A 296 11.91 -6.35 -25.74
CA VAL A 296 11.19 -6.38 -24.46
C VAL A 296 11.40 -7.72 -23.75
N VAL A 297 11.33 -8.85 -24.46
CA VAL A 297 11.56 -10.19 -23.89
C VAL A 297 12.98 -10.31 -23.34
N GLU A 298 13.99 -10.01 -24.17
CA GLU A 298 15.40 -10.12 -23.78
C GLU A 298 15.73 -9.21 -22.60
N THR A 299 15.27 -7.96 -22.66
CA THR A 299 15.50 -6.99 -21.59
C THR A 299 14.80 -7.40 -20.31
N ARG A 300 13.54 -7.82 -20.37
CA ARG A 300 12.80 -8.28 -19.18
C ARG A 300 13.45 -9.51 -18.53
N LEU A 301 13.88 -10.48 -19.33
CA LEU A 301 14.57 -11.67 -18.83
C LEU A 301 15.86 -11.30 -18.10
N ARG A 302 16.64 -10.36 -18.64
CA ARG A 302 17.84 -9.84 -18.01
C ARG A 302 17.54 -9.12 -16.69
N LEU A 303 16.59 -8.17 -16.70
CA LEU A 303 16.16 -7.45 -15.48
C LEU A 303 15.71 -8.40 -14.35
N PHE A 304 15.09 -9.53 -14.70
CA PHE A 304 14.68 -10.56 -13.73
C PHE A 304 15.84 -11.45 -13.27
N LYS A 305 16.70 -11.88 -14.21
CA LYS A 305 17.87 -12.71 -13.92
C LYS A 305 18.84 -11.98 -13.00
N ASP A 306 19.07 -10.71 -13.27
CA ASP A 306 20.00 -9.85 -12.53
C ASP A 306 19.36 -9.25 -11.27
N ARG A 307 18.11 -9.63 -10.97
CA ARG A 307 17.37 -9.20 -9.77
C ARG A 307 17.24 -7.68 -9.61
N ILE A 308 17.27 -6.94 -10.72
CA ILE A 308 17.08 -5.48 -10.75
C ILE A 308 15.64 -5.12 -10.36
N VAL A 309 14.68 -5.94 -10.75
CA VAL A 309 13.28 -5.80 -10.38
C VAL A 309 12.76 -7.10 -9.77
N LEU A 310 12.06 -6.98 -8.64
CA LEU A 310 11.58 -8.10 -7.85
C LEU A 310 10.06 -8.01 -7.72
N PRO A 311 9.34 -9.14 -7.69
CA PRO A 311 7.90 -9.12 -7.50
C PRO A 311 7.56 -8.62 -6.09
N ARG A 312 6.60 -7.70 -5.99
CA ARG A 312 6.10 -7.16 -4.72
C ARG A 312 4.58 -7.13 -4.73
N PRO A 313 3.91 -7.75 -3.74
CA PRO A 313 2.47 -7.72 -3.65
C PRO A 313 2.02 -6.33 -3.22
N ARG A 314 0.95 -5.83 -3.84
CA ARG A 314 0.24 -4.62 -3.42
C ARG A 314 -1.15 -5.03 -3.01
N LEU A 315 -1.46 -4.77 -1.74
CA LEU A 315 -2.76 -5.03 -1.16
C LEU A 315 -3.53 -3.74 -0.97
N ARG A 316 -4.82 -3.76 -1.30
CA ARG A 316 -5.76 -2.70 -0.97
C ARG A 316 -7.08 -3.31 -0.54
N ILE A 317 -7.28 -3.45 0.77
CA ILE A 317 -8.53 -3.96 1.33
C ILE A 317 -9.33 -2.75 1.80
N PRO A 318 -10.42 -2.36 1.09
CA PRO A 318 -11.06 -1.06 1.31
C PRO A 318 -11.63 -0.82 2.71
N THR A 319 -11.89 -1.86 3.50
CA THR A 319 -12.36 -1.75 4.90
C THR A 319 -11.23 -1.56 5.92
N LEU A 320 -9.97 -1.82 5.54
CA LEU A 320 -8.78 -1.59 6.35
C LEU A 320 -8.24 -0.19 6.08
N GLN A 321 -8.92 0.84 6.59
CA GLN A 321 -8.70 2.24 6.23
C GLN A 321 -7.79 3.01 7.18
N GLU A 322 -7.59 2.50 8.39
CA GLU A 322 -6.77 3.19 9.38
C GLU A 322 -5.42 2.51 9.55
N MET A 323 -4.35 3.30 9.64
CA MET A 323 -3.00 2.82 9.81
C MET A 323 -2.40 3.30 11.13
N LEU A 324 -1.82 2.36 11.88
CA LEU A 324 -0.92 2.62 12.99
C LEU A 324 0.52 2.46 12.52
N LEU A 325 1.35 3.44 12.85
CA LEU A 325 2.78 3.41 12.67
C LEU A 325 3.41 3.27 14.05
N PHE A 326 4.20 2.23 14.21
CA PHE A 326 4.98 1.96 15.39
C PHE A 326 6.46 2.13 15.05
N HIS A 327 7.16 2.85 15.92
CA HIS A 327 8.59 3.05 15.86
C HIS A 327 9.14 2.61 17.22
N MET A 328 9.90 1.52 17.22
CA MET A 328 10.27 0.81 18.44
C MET A 328 11.73 0.35 18.39
N SER A 329 12.35 0.12 19.55
CA SER A 329 13.64 -0.57 19.63
C SER A 329 13.50 -2.04 19.24
N ASP A 330 14.62 -2.68 18.90
CA ASP A 330 14.65 -4.12 18.58
C ASP A 330 14.16 -5.01 19.73
N ALA A 331 14.19 -4.50 20.97
CA ALA A 331 13.68 -5.16 22.19
C ALA A 331 12.14 -5.25 22.31
N ALA A 332 11.36 -4.68 21.39
CA ALA A 332 9.89 -4.71 21.44
C ALA A 332 9.25 -6.04 20.96
N GLY A 333 9.90 -7.17 21.26
CA GLY A 333 9.64 -8.51 20.70
C GLY A 333 8.17 -8.93 20.68
N ASP A 334 7.45 -8.72 21.79
CA ASP A 334 6.03 -9.06 21.94
C ASP A 334 5.12 -8.35 20.94
N LEU A 335 5.38 -7.06 20.70
CA LEU A 335 4.57 -6.25 19.79
C LEU A 335 4.74 -6.73 18.35
N LEU A 336 5.96 -7.10 17.95
CA LEU A 336 6.20 -7.60 16.60
C LEU A 336 5.63 -9.02 16.41
N ALA A 337 5.83 -9.92 17.36
CA ALA A 337 5.26 -11.27 17.31
C ALA A 337 3.74 -11.19 17.22
N THR A 338 3.12 -10.37 18.05
CA THR A 338 1.67 -10.14 18.08
C THR A 338 1.17 -9.47 16.80
N SER A 339 1.98 -8.61 16.17
CA SER A 339 1.60 -7.93 14.92
C SER A 339 1.29 -8.90 13.77
N ARG A 340 1.82 -10.14 13.80
CA ARG A 340 1.52 -11.19 12.80
C ARG A 340 0.05 -11.63 12.80
N TYR A 341 -0.70 -11.35 13.86
CA TYR A 341 -2.14 -11.62 13.88
C TYR A 341 -2.96 -10.48 13.26
N LEU A 342 -2.36 -9.30 13.06
CA LEU A 342 -3.06 -8.17 12.48
C LEU A 342 -3.32 -8.40 10.98
N PRO A 343 -4.44 -7.86 10.45
CA PRO A 343 -4.88 -8.16 9.09
C PRO A 343 -3.82 -7.91 8.03
N LEU A 344 -3.09 -6.80 8.17
CA LEU A 344 -2.10 -6.38 7.19
C LEU A 344 -1.03 -5.53 7.87
N THR A 345 0.21 -5.97 7.76
CA THR A 345 1.36 -5.30 8.38
C THR A 345 2.54 -5.19 7.43
N TYR A 346 3.27 -4.09 7.50
CA TYR A 346 4.58 -3.93 6.90
C TYR A 346 5.62 -3.70 7.99
N THR A 347 6.66 -4.53 8.03
CA THR A 347 7.74 -4.44 9.02
C THR A 347 9.06 -4.16 8.31
N SER A 348 9.83 -3.19 8.81
CA SER A 348 11.14 -2.87 8.27
C SER A 348 12.12 -2.56 9.38
N LYS A 349 13.39 -2.92 9.15
CA LYS A 349 14.48 -2.51 10.03
C LYS A 349 14.92 -1.12 9.59
N ILE A 350 15.11 -0.26 10.58
CA ILE A 350 15.67 1.08 10.39
C ILE A 350 16.88 1.24 11.29
N GLU A 351 17.89 1.97 10.82
CA GLU A 351 19.09 2.24 11.61
C GLU A 351 19.40 3.72 11.51
N ASN A 352 19.54 4.39 12.66
CA ASN A 352 19.78 5.81 12.69
C ASN A 352 21.13 6.12 12.02
N LEU A 353 21.16 7.02 11.03
CA LEU A 353 22.39 7.29 10.28
C LEU A 353 23.46 8.03 11.09
N GLU A 354 23.09 8.71 12.17
CA GLU A 354 24.03 9.48 13.00
C GLU A 354 24.48 8.72 14.26
N THR A 355 23.63 7.86 14.81
CA THR A 355 23.92 7.10 16.05
C THR A 355 24.11 5.61 15.85
N SER A 356 23.79 5.09 14.66
CA SER A 356 23.76 3.65 14.34
C SER A 356 22.86 2.82 15.27
N GLU A 357 21.91 3.46 15.95
CA GLU A 357 20.95 2.77 16.80
C GLU A 357 19.93 2.00 15.93
N PRO A 358 19.84 0.66 16.06
CA PRO A 358 18.89 -0.13 15.32
C PRO A 358 17.49 -0.02 15.94
N ARG A 359 16.49 0.07 15.07
CA ARG A 359 15.08 0.17 15.43
C ARG A 359 14.22 -0.59 14.42
N ILE A 360 12.97 -0.81 14.80
CA ILE A 360 11.94 -1.42 13.96
C ILE A 360 10.87 -0.38 13.65
N LEU A 361 10.50 -0.34 12.38
CA LEU A 361 9.30 0.34 11.91
C LEU A 361 8.25 -0.71 11.55
N LEU A 362 7.09 -0.62 12.18
CA LEU A 362 5.92 -1.45 11.89
C LEU A 362 4.77 -0.54 11.45
N LEU A 363 4.20 -0.80 10.27
CA LEU A 363 2.94 -0.24 9.83
C LEU A 363 1.87 -1.33 9.96
N ALA A 364 0.75 -1.03 10.59
CA ALA A 364 -0.37 -1.96 10.73
C ALA A 364 -1.66 -1.31 10.27
N TYR A 365 -2.35 -1.96 9.34
CA TYR A 365 -3.66 -1.55 8.85
C TYR A 365 -4.76 -2.27 9.60
N CYS A 366 -5.74 -1.50 10.06
CA CYS A 366 -6.85 -1.97 10.88
C CYS A 366 -8.18 -1.48 10.30
N LYS A 367 -9.27 -2.15 10.70
CA LYS A 367 -10.62 -1.69 10.43
C LYS A 367 -10.83 -0.32 11.08
N GLY A 368 -11.59 0.54 10.40
CA GLY A 368 -11.88 1.89 10.88
C GLY A 368 -12.50 1.91 12.28
N GLY A 369 -12.06 2.86 13.12
CA GLY A 369 -12.55 3.04 14.49
C GLY A 369 -11.73 2.32 15.57
N LEU A 370 -10.86 1.37 15.21
CA LEU A 370 -10.10 0.57 16.18
C LEU A 370 -8.74 1.17 16.55
N THR A 371 -8.21 2.12 15.78
CA THR A 371 -6.81 2.56 15.98
C THR A 371 -6.54 3.25 17.31
N ARG A 372 -7.53 3.94 17.88
CA ARG A 372 -7.37 4.56 19.21
C ARG A 372 -7.18 3.51 20.29
N GLU A 373 -8.08 2.53 20.36
CA GLU A 373 -8.04 1.47 21.36
C GLU A 373 -6.79 0.59 21.20
N MET A 374 -6.46 0.23 19.97
CA MET A 374 -5.26 -0.55 19.64
C MET A 374 -3.97 0.20 20.03
N LYS A 375 -3.93 1.51 19.79
CA LYS A 375 -2.83 2.37 20.24
C LYS A 375 -2.72 2.37 21.77
N ASP A 376 -3.83 2.59 22.47
CA ASP A 376 -3.85 2.66 23.93
C ASP A 376 -3.49 1.31 24.57
N LEU A 377 -3.87 0.19 23.94
CA LEU A 377 -3.45 -1.15 24.34
C LEU A 377 -1.96 -1.38 24.13
N ALA A 378 -1.44 -1.03 22.94
CA ALA A 378 -0.03 -1.16 22.64
C ALA A 378 0.82 -0.36 23.62
N LEU A 379 0.49 0.92 23.85
CA LEU A 379 1.22 1.78 24.78
C LEU A 379 1.17 1.28 26.23
N ARG A 380 0.04 0.71 26.67
CA ARG A 380 -0.06 0.10 28.01
C ARG A 380 0.80 -1.15 28.13
N ALA A 381 0.79 -2.01 27.13
CA ALA A 381 1.58 -3.24 27.12
C ALA A 381 3.09 -2.96 27.00
N THR A 382 3.48 -1.94 26.23
CA THR A 382 4.88 -1.55 26.03
C THR A 382 5.39 -0.53 27.05
N SER A 383 4.61 -0.21 28.09
CA SER A 383 5.02 0.73 29.15
C SER A 383 6.27 0.29 29.94
N LEU A 384 6.74 -0.93 29.69
CA LEU A 384 7.94 -1.54 30.27
C LEU A 384 9.13 -1.58 29.30
N VAL A 385 8.96 -1.19 28.03
CA VAL A 385 10.02 -1.19 27.00
C VAL A 385 10.35 0.25 26.62
N ASP A 386 11.61 0.63 26.74
CA ASP A 386 12.06 1.97 26.37
C ASP A 386 11.78 2.27 24.88
N ASN A 387 11.41 3.53 24.60
CA ASN A 387 11.38 4.10 23.25
C ASN A 387 10.36 3.52 22.23
N VAL A 388 9.21 3.02 22.68
CA VAL A 388 8.09 2.71 21.76
C VAL A 388 7.26 3.96 21.48
N VAL A 389 7.15 4.33 20.20
CA VAL A 389 6.32 5.44 19.74
C VAL A 389 5.23 4.91 18.80
N VAL A 390 3.98 5.23 19.11
CA VAL A 390 2.81 4.80 18.31
C VAL A 390 2.04 6.00 17.78
N HIS A 391 1.89 6.06 16.47
CA HIS A 391 1.24 7.13 15.74
C HIS A 391 0.10 6.61 14.88
N ARG A 392 -1.07 7.27 14.93
CA ARG A 392 -2.11 7.07 13.92
C ARG A 392 -1.76 7.92 12.70
N VAL A 393 -1.67 7.30 11.53
CA VAL A 393 -1.44 7.99 10.26
C VAL A 393 -2.77 8.49 9.73
N GLN A 394 -2.80 9.76 9.34
CA GLN A 394 -3.99 10.47 8.88
C GLN A 394 -4.21 10.31 7.38
N CYS A 395 -3.14 10.51 6.62
CA CYS A 395 -3.12 10.55 5.17
C CYS A 395 -1.71 10.29 4.68
N GLY A 396 -1.59 9.99 3.39
CA GLY A 396 -0.30 9.82 2.74
C GLY A 396 -0.31 10.26 1.29
N ILE A 397 0.90 10.30 0.73
CA ILE A 397 1.18 10.52 -0.68
C ILE A 397 2.09 9.38 -1.12
N SER A 398 1.81 8.81 -2.29
CA SER A 398 2.62 7.78 -2.92
C SER A 398 2.97 8.21 -4.35
N ASP A 399 4.00 9.02 -4.50
CA ASP A 399 4.48 9.47 -5.81
C ASP A 399 5.69 8.64 -6.24
N CYS A 400 5.50 7.81 -7.27
CA CYS A 400 6.61 7.09 -7.90
C CYS A 400 7.14 7.94 -9.07
N ILE A 401 8.26 8.63 -8.84
CA ILE A 401 8.96 9.33 -9.90
C ILE A 401 9.64 8.29 -10.81
N PRO A 402 9.42 8.33 -12.15
CA PRO A 402 9.91 7.29 -13.05
C PRO A 402 11.44 7.22 -13.08
N VAL A 403 12.00 6.01 -13.11
CA VAL A 403 13.46 5.78 -13.20
C VAL A 403 14.09 6.53 -14.36
N GLU A 404 13.40 6.57 -15.51
CA GLU A 404 13.85 7.29 -16.72
C GLU A 404 14.04 8.80 -16.52
N THR A 405 13.45 9.39 -15.47
CA THR A 405 13.65 10.80 -15.12
C THR A 405 14.80 11.02 -14.13
N MET A 406 15.25 9.95 -13.47
CA MET A 406 16.25 9.98 -12.42
C MET A 406 17.60 9.42 -12.88
N TYR A 407 17.63 8.68 -13.99
CA TYR A 407 18.82 7.97 -14.46
C TYR A 407 19.20 8.39 -15.88
N ASP A 408 20.45 8.82 -16.07
CA ASP A 408 21.02 9.13 -17.38
C ASP A 408 21.64 7.86 -17.98
N ALA A 409 20.88 7.17 -18.83
CA ALA A 409 21.35 5.93 -19.46
C ALA A 409 22.52 6.12 -20.44
N LYS A 410 22.79 7.34 -20.92
CA LYS A 410 23.94 7.60 -21.79
C LYS A 410 25.23 7.69 -20.98
N LYS A 411 25.14 8.25 -19.78
CA LYS A 411 26.28 8.41 -18.86
C LYS A 411 26.43 7.24 -17.90
N GLY A 412 25.37 6.45 -17.73
CA GLY A 412 25.35 5.34 -16.79
C GLY A 412 25.29 5.79 -15.33
N GLU A 413 24.71 6.96 -15.05
CA GLU A 413 24.73 7.58 -13.72
C GLU A 413 23.35 8.06 -13.27
N TRP A 414 23.13 8.12 -11.96
CA TRP A 414 21.96 8.76 -11.36
C TRP A 414 22.10 10.28 -11.44
N ILE A 415 21.04 10.97 -11.89
CA ILE A 415 21.04 12.41 -12.08
C ILE A 415 21.04 13.09 -10.71
N TRP A 416 22.18 13.65 -10.31
CA TRP A 416 22.32 14.39 -9.06
C TRP A 416 22.56 15.87 -9.33
N ASN A 417 21.61 16.73 -8.94
CA ASN A 417 21.75 18.17 -9.01
C ASN A 417 20.99 18.82 -7.86
N SER A 418 21.65 19.67 -7.08
CA SER A 418 21.04 20.39 -5.95
C SER A 418 19.83 21.23 -6.37
N ALA A 419 19.79 21.72 -7.61
CA ALA A 419 18.67 22.48 -8.17
C ALA A 419 17.40 21.65 -8.39
N LEU A 420 17.48 20.31 -8.30
CA LEU A 420 16.30 19.42 -8.40
C LEU A 420 15.57 19.24 -7.07
N PHE A 421 16.12 19.79 -5.98
CA PHE A 421 15.55 19.68 -4.65
C PHE A 421 14.96 21.01 -4.23
N ASP A 422 13.74 20.96 -3.71
CA ASP A 422 13.00 22.11 -3.21
C ASP A 422 12.29 21.74 -1.90
N ALA A 423 11.78 22.72 -1.18
CA ALA A 423 11.06 22.54 0.07
C ALA A 423 9.63 23.05 -0.07
N VAL A 424 8.65 22.19 0.25
CA VAL A 424 7.23 22.52 0.18
C VAL A 424 6.67 22.72 1.59
N GLY A 425 5.79 23.72 1.76
CA GLY A 425 5.12 23.94 3.04
C GLY A 425 4.31 22.72 3.52
N TYR A 426 4.47 22.36 4.80
CA TYR A 426 3.81 21.18 5.40
C TYR A 426 2.30 21.15 5.14
N ASN A 427 1.62 22.27 5.35
CA ASN A 427 0.16 22.34 5.19
C ASN A 427 -0.27 22.21 3.73
N THR A 428 0.53 22.67 2.78
CA THR A 428 0.27 22.54 1.34
C THR A 428 0.34 21.07 0.95
N LEU A 429 1.43 20.39 1.32
CA LEU A 429 1.62 18.98 1.00
C LEU A 429 0.63 18.08 1.75
N LYS A 430 0.29 18.40 3.00
CA LYS A 430 -0.71 17.65 3.75
C LYS A 430 -2.12 17.75 3.14
N ARG A 431 -2.46 18.89 2.52
CA ARG A 431 -3.76 19.09 1.87
C ARG A 431 -3.89 18.29 0.57
N SER A 432 -2.80 18.03 -0.13
CA SER A 432 -2.80 17.16 -1.32
C SER A 432 -2.76 15.66 -0.95
N ALA A 433 -2.45 15.32 0.29
CA ALA A 433 -2.41 13.94 0.76
C ALA A 433 -3.82 13.32 0.89
N SER A 434 -3.94 12.05 0.50
CA SER A 434 -5.20 11.31 0.52
C SER A 434 -5.31 10.43 1.77
N ARG A 435 -6.54 10.31 2.30
CA ARG A 435 -6.87 9.30 3.32
C ARG A 435 -7.13 7.92 2.72
N ASP A 436 -7.54 7.89 1.44
CA ASP A 436 -7.92 6.68 0.72
C ASP A 436 -6.73 5.99 0.02
N ASP A 437 -5.55 6.64 0.05
CA ASP A 437 -4.32 6.20 -0.61
C ASP A 437 -3.09 6.32 0.30
N ILE A 438 -3.20 5.86 1.54
CA ILE A 438 -2.06 5.78 2.45
C ILE A 438 -1.14 4.63 1.99
N PRO A 439 0.16 4.87 1.69
CA PRO A 439 1.07 3.85 1.22
C PRO A 439 1.19 2.65 2.17
N LEU A 440 0.83 1.46 1.66
CA LEU A 440 0.83 0.19 2.41
C LEU A 440 2.20 -0.23 2.94
N ASP A 441 3.24 0.08 2.17
CA ASP A 441 4.62 -0.20 2.49
C ASP A 441 5.51 0.98 2.12
N LEU A 442 6.74 0.95 2.62
CA LEU A 442 7.77 1.94 2.32
C LEU A 442 8.79 1.43 1.31
N SER A 443 8.35 0.59 0.37
CA SER A 443 9.17 0.19 -0.77
C SER A 443 9.07 1.23 -1.88
N TRP A 444 10.13 1.43 -2.65
CA TRP A 444 10.13 2.28 -3.84
C TRP A 444 9.31 1.65 -4.97
#